data_AF-A0A0V7YXF9-F1
#
_entry.id   AF-A0A0V7YXF9-F1
#
_cell.length_a   1.000
_cell.length_b   1.000
_cell.length_c   1.000
_cell.angle_alpha   90.00
_cell.angle_beta   90.00
_cell.angle_gamma   90.00
#
_symmetry.space_group_name_H-M   'P 1'
#
loop_
_entity.id
_entity.type
_entity.pdbx_description
1 polymer ?
#
loop_
_entity_poly.entity_id
_entity_poly.type
_entity_poly.pdbx_seq_one_letter_code
_entity_poly.pdbx_strand_id
1 'polypeptide(L)'
;MTAVAFDALKFARALREKAKLSPEQAEGFADALVYVLDGNLATKGDIRDVQGDIQVVRGDIEALKIQTRADIEALRLATQADIASAKVETVRWLFGVIGFQTLAVLGAVVTLARTFH
;
A
#
# COMPACT_ATOMS: atom_id res chain seq x y z
N MET A 1 30.12 3.42 4.90
CA MET A 1 30.02 3.45 6.37
C MET A 1 30.96 4.51 6.91
N THR A 2 30.47 5.67 7.34
CA THR A 2 31.30 6.62 8.10
C THR A 2 31.35 6.14 9.55
N ALA A 3 32.35 5.33 9.88
CA ALA A 3 32.62 4.91 11.25
C ALA A 3 32.85 6.13 12.15
N VAL A 4 32.44 6.03 13.42
CA VAL A 4 32.83 7.02 14.42
C VAL A 4 34.35 6.97 14.51
N ALA A 5 35.05 8.03 14.10
CA ALA A 5 36.50 8.10 14.17
C ALA A 5 36.94 8.22 15.64
N PHE A 6 37.04 7.08 16.32
CA PHE A 6 37.56 6.98 17.68
C PHE A 6 39.07 6.70 17.63
N ASP A 7 39.86 7.65 18.09
CA ASP A 7 41.31 7.53 18.18
C ASP A 7 41.70 6.88 19.52
N ALA A 8 41.79 5.55 19.49
CA ALA A 8 42.14 4.73 20.66
C ALA A 8 43.51 5.09 21.24
N LEU A 9 44.49 5.45 20.41
CA LEU A 9 45.84 5.80 20.86
C LEU A 9 45.85 7.13 21.62
N LYS A 10 45.16 8.15 21.08
CA LYS A 10 45.00 9.44 21.76
C LYS A 10 44.21 9.29 23.06
N PHE A 11 43.21 8.42 23.08
CA PHE A 11 42.44 8.12 24.29
C PHE A 11 43.29 7.42 25.37
N ALA A 12 44.03 6.37 25.01
CA ALA A 12 44.94 5.68 25.93
C ALA A 12 46.02 6.62 26.49
N ARG A 13 46.62 7.49 25.65
CA ARG A 13 47.55 8.53 26.11
C ARG A 13 46.91 9.49 27.11
N ALA A 14 45.68 9.94 26.85
CA ALA A 14 44.95 10.80 27.77
C ALA A 14 44.68 10.12 29.12
N LEU A 15 44.34 8.83 29.13
CA LEU A 15 44.14 8.06 30.36
C LEU A 15 45.45 7.92 31.17
N ARG A 16 46.59 7.69 30.51
CA ARG A 16 47.90 7.64 31.19
C ARG A 16 48.31 8.99 31.75
N GLU A 17 48.23 10.03 30.92
CA GLU A 17 48.80 11.34 31.26
C GLU A 17 47.92 12.12 32.25
N LYS A 18 46.60 12.09 32.05
CA LYS A 18 45.63 12.89 32.81
C LYS A 18 44.98 12.11 33.95
N ALA A 19 44.64 10.84 33.74
CA ALA A 19 44.03 9.99 34.76
C ALA A 19 45.04 9.13 35.54
N LYS A 20 46.34 9.20 35.19
CA LYS A 20 47.44 8.49 35.86
C LYS A 20 47.27 6.97 35.91
N LEU A 21 46.54 6.41 34.96
CA LEU A 21 46.38 4.97 34.81
C LEU A 21 47.68 4.32 34.33
N SER A 22 47.87 3.04 34.67
CA SER A 22 48.98 2.26 34.12
C SER A 22 48.83 2.10 32.60
N PRO A 23 49.92 1.83 31.86
CA PRO A 23 49.85 1.56 30.43
C PRO A 23 48.82 0.47 30.09
N GLU A 24 48.83 -0.62 30.84
CA GLU A 24 47.95 -1.78 30.63
C GLU A 24 46.48 -1.43 30.88
N GLN A 25 46.20 -0.64 31.91
CA GLN A 25 44.84 -0.17 32.20
C GLN A 25 44.32 0.75 31.09
N ALA A 26 45.14 1.71 30.66
CA ALA A 26 44.75 2.67 29.63
C ALA A 26 44.50 2.02 28.27
N GLU A 27 45.34 1.05 27.90
CA GLU A 27 45.17 0.27 26.67
C GLU A 27 43.95 -0.64 26.77
N GLY A 28 43.74 -1.33 27.90
CA GLY A 28 42.55 -2.16 28.11
C GLY A 28 41.23 -1.39 28.03
N PHE A 29 41.18 -0.16 28.56
CA PHE A 29 39.99 0.71 28.42
C PHE A 29 39.78 1.20 26.99
N ALA A 30 40.85 1.56 26.28
CA ALA A 30 40.75 2.00 24.89
C ALA A 30 40.25 0.87 23.99
N ASP A 31 40.75 -0.35 24.21
CA ASP A 31 40.39 -1.54 23.44
C ASP A 31 38.93 -1.96 23.69
N ALA A 32 38.49 -1.94 24.95
CA ALA A 32 37.08 -2.19 25.30
C ALA A 32 36.11 -1.18 24.64
N LEU A 33 36.53 0.09 24.52
CA LEU A 33 35.74 1.13 23.84
C LEU A 33 35.70 0.92 22.33
N VAL A 34 36.83 0.56 21.70
CA VAL A 34 36.85 0.22 20.26
C VAL A 34 35.90 -0.92 19.98
N TYR A 35 35.95 -2.00 20.77
CA TYR A 35 35.08 -3.16 20.61
C TYR A 35 33.59 -2.79 20.66
N VAL A 36 33.17 -1.91 21.57
CA VAL A 36 31.78 -1.44 21.67
C VAL A 36 31.38 -0.56 20.47
N LEU A 37 32.30 0.26 19.97
CA LEU A 37 32.04 1.22 18.90
C LEU A 37 32.07 0.58 17.49
N ASP A 38 32.76 -0.55 17.32
CA ASP A 38 32.97 -1.18 16.01
C ASP A 38 31.76 -1.98 15.50
N GLY A 39 30.98 -2.60 16.39
CA GLY A 39 30.02 -3.63 15.97
C GLY A 39 28.53 -3.26 15.99
N ASN A 40 28.10 -2.39 16.90
CA ASN A 40 26.67 -2.34 17.30
C ASN A 40 26.02 -0.96 17.29
N LEU A 41 26.69 0.07 16.75
CA LEU A 41 26.15 1.43 16.73
C LEU A 41 25.63 1.80 15.35
N ALA A 42 24.33 2.13 15.30
CA ALA A 42 23.75 2.83 14.17
C ALA A 42 24.46 4.18 14.00
N THR A 43 25.00 4.40 12.81
CA THR A 43 25.69 5.62 12.42
C THR A 43 24.69 6.65 11.87
N LYS A 44 25.17 7.89 11.71
CA LYS A 44 24.41 8.91 10.96
C LYS A 44 24.16 8.52 9.50
N GLY A 45 24.98 7.60 8.95
CA GLY A 45 24.76 7.01 7.63
C GLY A 45 23.47 6.20 7.62
N ASP A 46 23.38 5.23 8.53
CA ASP A 46 22.22 4.32 8.64
C ASP A 46 20.92 5.10 8.88
N ILE A 47 20.96 6.17 9.68
CA ILE A 47 19.80 7.05 9.88
C ILE A 47 19.39 7.75 8.58
N ARG A 48 20.36 8.23 7.78
CA ARG A 48 20.06 8.87 6.49
C ARG A 48 19.50 7.89 5.48
N ASP A 49 20.01 6.66 5.48
CA ASP A 49 19.53 5.59 4.61
C ASP A 49 18.08 5.23 4.97
N VAL A 50 17.79 5.01 6.26
CA VAL A 50 16.42 4.80 6.75
C VAL A 50 15.50 5.98 6.44
N GLN A 51 15.99 7.23 6.54
CA GLN A 51 15.21 8.41 6.15
C GLN A 51 14.89 8.41 4.64
N GLY A 52 15.84 7.99 3.81
CA GLY A 52 15.62 7.79 2.37
C GLY A 52 14.56 6.73 2.10
N ASP A 53 14.69 5.56 2.73
CA ASP A 53 13.71 4.47 2.60
C ASP A 53 12.31 4.90 3.04
N ILE A 54 12.20 5.64 4.14
CA ILE A 54 10.92 6.21 4.61
C ILE A 54 10.32 7.16 3.57
N GLN A 55 11.13 7.98 2.89
CA GLN A 55 10.64 8.88 1.84
C GLN A 55 10.13 8.11 0.63
N VAL A 56 10.83 7.06 0.21
CA VAL A 56 10.41 6.17 -0.88
C VAL A 56 9.09 5.50 -0.54
N VAL A 57 9.01 4.85 0.63
CA VAL A 57 7.78 4.16 1.09
C VAL A 57 6.59 5.13 1.18
N ARG A 58 6.81 6.37 1.64
CA ARG A 58 5.76 7.40 1.63
C ARG A 58 5.28 7.74 0.22
N GLY A 59 6.19 7.83 -0.74
CA GLY A 59 5.86 8.03 -2.15
C GLY A 59 4.99 6.88 -2.69
N ASP A 60 5.41 5.64 -2.43
CA ASP A 60 4.68 4.44 -2.86
C ASP A 60 3.27 4.37 -2.24
N ILE A 61 3.12 4.73 -0.97
CA ILE A 61 1.82 4.78 -0.29
C ILE A 61 0.87 5.80 -0.94
N GLU A 62 1.35 7.00 -1.26
CA GLU A 62 0.49 8.01 -1.92
C GLU A 62 0.15 7.60 -3.35
N ALA A 63 1.08 6.98 -4.09
CA ALA A 63 0.80 6.42 -5.42
C ALA A 63 -0.28 5.33 -5.36
N LEU A 64 -0.15 4.36 -4.43
CA LEU A 64 -1.13 3.30 -4.23
C LEU A 64 -2.51 3.85 -3.85
N LYS A 65 -2.56 4.90 -3.03
CA LYS A 65 -3.82 5.55 -2.63
C LYS A 65 -4.50 6.25 -3.80
N ILE A 66 -3.75 6.91 -4.67
CA ILE A 66 -4.29 7.52 -5.90
C ILE A 66 -4.84 6.43 -6.83
N GLN A 67 -4.04 5.38 -7.07
CA GLN A 67 -4.45 4.26 -7.91
C GLN A 67 -5.72 3.59 -7.38
N THR A 68 -5.76 3.26 -6.08
CA THR A 68 -6.93 2.62 -5.46
C THR A 68 -8.19 3.47 -5.60
N ARG A 69 -8.08 4.80 -5.47
CA ARG A 69 -9.23 5.70 -5.68
C ARG A 69 -9.71 5.69 -7.13
N ALA A 70 -8.79 5.74 -8.08
CA ALA A 70 -9.11 5.66 -9.50
C ALA A 70 -9.79 4.32 -9.84
N ASP A 71 -9.27 3.21 -9.33
CA ASP A 71 -9.84 1.87 -9.53
C ASP A 71 -11.25 1.76 -8.94
N ILE A 72 -11.49 2.32 -7.75
CA ILE A 72 -12.83 2.36 -7.14
C ILE A 72 -13.80 3.19 -7.99
N GLU A 73 -13.37 4.33 -8.51
CA GLU A 73 -14.20 5.18 -9.37
C GLU A 73 -14.53 4.49 -10.70
N ALA A 74 -13.54 3.86 -11.33
CA ALA A 74 -13.72 3.07 -12.53
C ALA A 74 -14.71 1.92 -12.32
N LEU A 75 -14.57 1.17 -11.21
CA LEU A 75 -15.48 0.07 -10.87
C LEU A 75 -16.90 0.58 -10.61
N ARG A 76 -17.04 1.72 -9.95
CA ARG A 76 -18.34 2.37 -9.71
C ARG A 76 -19.02 2.75 -11.03
N LEU A 77 -18.29 3.35 -11.97
CA LEU A 77 -18.80 3.73 -13.28
C LEU A 77 -19.20 2.51 -14.11
N ALA A 78 -18.36 1.46 -14.14
CA ALA A 78 -18.67 0.21 -14.82
C ALA A 78 -19.95 -0.43 -14.25
N THR A 79 -20.05 -0.52 -12.93
CA THR A 79 -21.25 -1.08 -12.26
C THR A 79 -22.51 -0.28 -12.57
N GLN A 80 -22.43 1.06 -12.62
CA GLN A 80 -23.57 1.90 -12.99
C GLN A 80 -24.01 1.68 -14.45
N ALA A 81 -23.05 1.53 -15.37
CA ALA A 81 -23.32 1.25 -16.77
C ALA A 81 -23.98 -0.13 -16.93
N ASP A 82 -23.48 -1.16 -16.23
CA ASP A 82 -24.05 -2.50 -16.25
C ASP A 82 -25.48 -2.53 -15.70
N ILE A 83 -25.75 -1.80 -14.61
CA ILE A 83 -27.10 -1.66 -14.06
C ILE A 83 -28.03 -0.95 -15.06
N ALA A 84 -27.56 0.10 -15.73
CA ALA A 84 -28.36 0.79 -16.75
C ALA A 84 -28.68 -0.14 -17.94
N SER A 85 -27.69 -0.90 -18.40
CA SER A 85 -27.85 -1.91 -19.45
C SER A 85 -28.87 -2.97 -19.06
N ALA A 86 -28.73 -3.55 -17.86
CA ALA A 86 -29.65 -4.57 -17.34
C ALA A 86 -31.09 -4.04 -17.19
N LYS A 87 -31.26 -2.77 -16.77
CA LYS A 87 -32.58 -2.12 -16.73
C LYS A 87 -33.20 -2.00 -18.11
N VAL A 88 -32.42 -1.56 -19.10
CA VAL A 88 -32.88 -1.45 -20.50
C VAL A 88 -33.28 -2.82 -21.04
N GLU A 89 -32.47 -3.84 -20.81
CA GLU A 89 -32.77 -5.19 -21.25
C GLU A 89 -34.04 -5.75 -20.59
N THR A 90 -34.20 -5.53 -19.27
CA THR A 90 -35.40 -5.92 -18.53
C THR A 90 -36.65 -5.24 -19.11
N VAL A 91 -36.58 -3.93 -19.35
CA VAL A 91 -37.70 -3.17 -19.95
C VAL A 91 -38.00 -3.68 -21.36
N ARG A 92 -36.98 -3.93 -22.19
CA ARG A 92 -37.14 -4.49 -23.53
C ARG A 92 -37.85 -5.85 -23.49
N TRP A 93 -37.46 -6.72 -22.56
CA TRP A 93 -38.09 -8.02 -22.39
C TRP A 93 -39.54 -7.91 -21.93
N LEU A 94 -39.83 -7.01 -20.98
CA LEU A 94 -41.20 -6.75 -20.52
C LEU A 94 -42.13 -6.29 -21.65
N PHE A 95 -41.66 -5.40 -22.54
CA PHE A 95 -42.44 -5.02 -23.72
C PHE A 95 -42.73 -6.21 -24.65
N GLY A 96 -41.75 -7.10 -24.85
CA GLY A 96 -41.93 -8.32 -25.62
C GLY A 96 -43.01 -9.24 -25.03
N VAL A 97 -42.96 -9.47 -23.70
CA VAL A 97 -43.93 -10.32 -23.00
C VAL A 97 -45.32 -9.70 -23.00
N ILE A 98 -45.45 -8.40 -22.69
CA ILE A 98 -46.75 -7.70 -22.69
C ILE A 98 -47.35 -7.73 -24.10
N GLY A 99 -46.57 -7.41 -25.13
CA GLY A 99 -47.04 -7.44 -26.52
C GLY A 99 -47.53 -8.83 -26.93
N PHE A 100 -46.77 -9.88 -26.61
CA PHE A 100 -47.18 -11.26 -26.87
C PHE A 100 -48.47 -11.63 -26.12
N GLN A 101 -48.57 -11.29 -24.83
CA GLN A 101 -49.75 -11.53 -24.02
C GLN A 101 -51.00 -10.84 -24.61
N THR A 102 -50.89 -9.60 -25.07
CA THR A 102 -52.01 -8.88 -25.71
C THR A 102 -52.49 -9.61 -26.96
N LEU A 103 -51.58 -10.06 -27.82
CA LEU A 103 -51.93 -10.81 -29.04
C LEU A 103 -52.59 -12.16 -28.70
N ALA A 104 -52.08 -12.87 -27.70
CA ALA A 104 -52.65 -14.14 -27.25
C ALA A 104 -54.08 -13.97 -26.72
N VAL A 105 -54.33 -12.94 -25.89
CA VAL A 105 -55.67 -12.62 -25.37
C VAL A 105 -56.63 -12.27 -26.50
N LEU A 106 -56.22 -11.42 -27.45
CA LEU A 106 -57.04 -11.07 -28.61
C LEU A 106 -57.40 -12.30 -29.45
N GLY A 107 -56.42 -13.18 -29.72
CA GLY A 107 -56.64 -14.43 -30.45
C GLY A 107 -57.63 -15.36 -29.75
N ALA A 108 -57.54 -15.48 -28.42
CA ALA A 108 -58.47 -16.26 -27.62
C ALA A 108 -59.90 -15.69 -27.68
N VAL A 109 -60.06 -14.38 -27.55
CA VAL A 109 -61.37 -13.71 -27.66
C VAL A 109 -62.00 -13.93 -29.03
N VAL A 110 -61.24 -13.79 -30.12
CA VAL A 110 -61.73 -14.04 -31.49
C VAL A 110 -62.15 -15.50 -31.68
N THR A 111 -61.37 -16.43 -31.14
CA THR A 111 -61.68 -17.87 -31.22
C THR A 111 -62.99 -18.18 -30.49
N LEU A 112 -63.16 -17.65 -29.27
CA LEU A 112 -64.40 -17.79 -28.50
C LEU A 112 -65.60 -17.19 -29.23
N ALA A 113 -65.48 -15.98 -29.78
CA ALA A 113 -66.56 -15.32 -30.51
C ALA A 113 -67.03 -16.13 -31.73
N ARG A 114 -66.11 -16.83 -32.42
CA ARG A 114 -66.45 -17.71 -33.55
C ARG A 114 -67.11 -19.02 -33.15
N THR A 115 -66.84 -19.53 -31.95
CA THR A 115 -67.47 -20.77 -31.46
C THR A 115 -68.88 -20.57 -30.91
N PHE A 116 -69.25 -19.34 -30.53
CA PHE A 116 -70.57 -19.01 -29.98
C PHE A 116 -71.53 -18.35 -30.99
N HIS A 117 -71.09 -18.12 -32.24
CA HIS A 117 -71.90 -17.68 -33.37
C HIS A 117 -72.09 -18.83 -34.36
#